data_AF-A0A963REU9-F1
#
_entry.id   AF-A0A963REU9-F1
#
_cell.length_a   1.000
_cell.length_b   1.000
_cell.length_c   1.000
_cell.angle_alpha   90.00
_cell.angle_beta   90.00
_cell.angle_gamma   90.00
#
_symmetry.space_group_name_H-M   'P 1'
#
loop_
_entity.id
_entity.type
_entity.pdbx_description
1 polymer ?
#
loop_
_entity_poly.entity_id
_entity_poly.type
_entity_poly.pdbx_seq_one_letter_code
_entity_poly.pdbx_strand_id
1 'polypeptide(L)'
;MEVLTRVAPPELVEEGLIDVKARARVLDGDVLLATSERAVSTAWPEANGSLLVPEADVDMTKLRELGPGDDGAMRFAASSGEPVAWRDARVSPDGRALIGFARKPLTILMEDRQPGWEQVSTVDRFPRWGDIEDLVRLMDVQPVGEDAYEAPMFGNVQRNVVEGGQLLGDVIVAASRTDPAKRVVSAHTIFSRPGVFDKPLDVHVNRSRMGRSFSTVAVEVSQQGKPIATGAVLLDAGCEDLIRHDAAMPDVPGPADAVPYDFGLIGRELRIVDAAYDPDPDRIGEPEIHSWMRHRWQPDELCLRQAVLAQPSTHWTIGAAMRPHKGYGEVMAHRTISTGVMSSTVFFHEDADLTQWLLYSTRATHAGAGLAQGEGRIYTQDGRLVATYSCQVMVRALIGAENGMKDDRLM
;
A
#
# COMPACT_ATOMS: atom_id res chain seq x y z
N MET A 1 22.72 -12.86 19.81
CA MET A 1 21.54 -13.35 19.08
C MET A 1 20.33 -12.80 19.84
N GLU A 2 20.13 -11.49 19.71
CA GLU A 2 18.97 -10.82 20.30
C GLU A 2 17.75 -11.16 19.47
N VAL A 3 16.67 -11.50 20.16
CA VAL A 3 15.38 -11.79 19.56
C VAL A 3 14.88 -10.49 18.95
N LEU A 4 14.92 -10.38 17.62
CA LEU A 4 14.20 -9.37 16.85
C LEU A 4 12.79 -9.27 17.43
N THR A 5 12.41 -8.08 17.89
CA THR A 5 11.04 -7.78 18.31
C THR A 5 10.12 -8.06 17.13
N ARG A 6 9.47 -9.22 17.17
CA ARG A 6 8.54 -9.71 16.17
C ARG A 6 7.42 -8.70 16.04
N VAL A 7 7.14 -8.23 14.83
CA VAL A 7 5.85 -7.60 14.55
C VAL A 7 4.81 -8.71 14.59
N ALA A 8 3.99 -8.72 15.64
CA ALA A 8 2.88 -9.65 15.77
C ALA A 8 1.91 -9.47 14.58
N PRO A 9 1.21 -10.53 14.11
CA PRO A 9 0.10 -10.37 13.19
C PRO A 9 -0.89 -9.32 13.73
N PRO A 10 -1.67 -8.62 12.88
CA PRO A 10 -2.70 -7.72 13.37
C PRO A 10 -3.59 -8.49 14.35
N GLU A 11 -3.61 -8.04 15.60
CA GLU A 11 -4.31 -8.74 16.67
C GLU A 11 -5.80 -8.82 16.28
N LEU A 12 -6.29 -10.05 16.06
CA LEU A 12 -7.71 -10.32 16.14
C LEU A 12 -8.09 -10.13 17.60
N VAL A 13 -8.69 -8.99 17.91
CA VAL A 13 -8.84 -8.59 19.30
C VAL A 13 -9.96 -9.38 19.98
N GLU A 14 -11.05 -9.68 19.26
CA GLU A 14 -12.14 -10.64 19.57
C GLU A 14 -13.19 -10.64 18.43
N GLU A 15 -14.00 -11.70 18.26
CA GLU A 15 -15.18 -11.76 17.36
C GLU A 15 -15.04 -11.15 15.95
N GLY A 16 -13.90 -11.39 15.27
CA GLY A 16 -13.69 -10.85 13.93
C GLY A 16 -13.57 -9.32 13.91
N LEU A 17 -13.09 -8.70 14.98
CA LEU A 17 -12.70 -7.29 15.02
C LEU A 17 -11.18 -7.15 14.87
N ILE A 18 -10.76 -6.13 14.11
CA ILE A 18 -9.37 -5.80 13.83
C ILE A 18 -9.07 -4.45 14.48
N ASP A 19 -8.01 -4.37 15.29
CA ASP A 19 -7.55 -3.08 15.84
C ASP A 19 -7.16 -2.16 14.69
N VAL A 20 -7.66 -0.93 14.75
CA VAL A 20 -7.34 0.09 13.79
C VAL A 20 -5.93 0.67 14.03
N LYS A 21 -5.27 0.52 15.19
CA LYS A 21 -3.88 1.01 15.42
C LYS A 21 -3.65 2.49 15.04
N ALA A 22 -4.70 3.30 15.03
CA ALA A 22 -4.70 4.72 14.68
C ALA A 22 -5.78 5.44 15.48
N ARG A 23 -5.69 6.77 15.59
CA ARG A 23 -6.77 7.61 16.11
C ARG A 23 -7.79 7.81 14.98
N ALA A 24 -9.06 7.49 15.23
CA ALA A 24 -10.15 7.73 14.31
C ALA A 24 -10.91 9.01 14.71
N ARG A 25 -11.17 9.88 13.73
CA ARG A 25 -12.08 11.01 13.87
C ARG A 25 -13.19 10.89 12.83
N VAL A 26 -14.44 10.98 13.28
CA VAL A 26 -15.62 10.90 12.42
C VAL A 26 -16.27 12.27 12.38
N LEU A 27 -16.42 12.82 11.17
CA LEU A 27 -16.98 14.14 10.94
C LEU A 27 -18.22 14.06 10.05
N ASP A 28 -19.18 14.92 10.33
CA ASP A 28 -20.31 15.22 9.45
C ASP A 28 -20.21 16.69 9.00
N GLY A 29 -19.71 16.90 7.78
CA GLY A 29 -19.15 18.19 7.40
C GLY A 29 -18.03 18.59 8.35
N ASP A 30 -18.16 19.75 9.00
CA ASP A 30 -17.20 20.25 10.00
C ASP A 30 -17.52 19.78 11.44
N VAL A 31 -18.63 19.05 11.63
CA VAL A 31 -19.10 18.64 12.96
C VAL A 31 -18.42 17.33 13.37
N LEU A 32 -17.57 17.40 14.40
CA LEU A 32 -16.95 16.21 14.99
C LEU A 32 -17.97 15.37 15.76
N LEU A 33 -18.25 14.17 15.28
CA LEU A 33 -19.16 13.20 15.90
C LEU A 33 -18.46 12.27 16.89
N ALA A 34 -17.24 11.83 16.58
CA ALA A 34 -16.49 10.92 17.42
C ALA A 34 -14.97 11.15 17.30
N THR A 35 -14.25 10.87 18.38
CA THR A 35 -12.78 10.76 18.37
C THR A 35 -12.39 9.59 19.24
N SER A 36 -11.78 8.57 18.65
CA SER A 36 -11.45 7.33 19.34
C SER A 36 -10.03 6.88 19.06
N GLU A 37 -9.31 6.57 20.14
CA GLU A 37 -8.02 5.84 20.12
C GLU A 37 -8.22 4.33 20.16
N ARG A 38 -9.46 3.87 20.19
CA ARG A 38 -9.82 2.46 20.41
C ARG A 38 -10.80 1.98 19.35
N ALA A 39 -10.76 2.64 18.20
CA ALA A 39 -11.53 2.24 17.05
C ALA A 39 -11.11 0.83 16.61
N VAL A 40 -12.09 0.05 16.21
CA VAL A 40 -11.92 -1.29 15.66
C VAL A 40 -12.63 -1.35 14.33
N SER A 41 -12.28 -2.34 13.53
CA SER A 41 -12.92 -2.61 12.25
C SER A 41 -13.55 -3.97 12.26
N THR A 42 -14.69 -4.10 11.61
CA THR A 42 -15.22 -5.42 11.26
C THR A 42 -14.27 -6.14 10.31
N ALA A 43 -14.02 -7.43 10.53
CA ALA A 43 -13.35 -8.30 9.57
C ALA A 43 -14.19 -8.46 8.30
N TRP A 44 -13.50 -8.72 7.20
CA TRP A 44 -14.09 -8.84 5.87
C TRP A 44 -14.70 -10.23 5.65
N PRO A 45 -15.77 -10.39 4.85
CA PRO A 45 -16.45 -9.40 4.00
C PRO A 45 -17.83 -8.93 4.54
N GLU A 46 -18.29 -9.44 5.69
CA GLU A 46 -19.72 -9.42 6.08
C GLU A 46 -20.32 -8.01 6.27
N ALA A 47 -19.52 -6.98 6.51
CA ALA A 47 -20.01 -5.62 6.78
C ALA A 47 -19.31 -4.52 5.95
N ASN A 48 -18.71 -4.87 4.79
CA ASN A 48 -17.96 -3.93 3.97
C ASN A 48 -16.88 -3.14 4.74
N GLY A 49 -16.37 -3.64 5.87
CA GLY A 49 -15.37 -2.95 6.71
C GLY A 49 -15.89 -1.64 7.29
N SER A 50 -16.72 -1.73 8.31
CA SER A 50 -17.21 -0.55 8.99
C SER A 50 -16.25 -0.16 10.11
N LEU A 51 -16.01 1.14 10.26
CA LEU A 51 -15.34 1.68 11.45
C LEU A 51 -16.32 1.58 12.61
N LEU A 52 -15.92 0.88 13.66
CA LEU A 52 -16.63 0.82 14.93
C LEU A 52 -15.82 1.55 15.98
N VAL A 53 -16.48 2.38 16.78
CA VAL A 53 -15.84 3.06 17.92
C VAL A 53 -16.62 2.79 19.19
N PRO A 54 -15.97 2.76 20.37
CA PRO A 54 -16.69 2.70 21.64
C PRO A 54 -17.73 3.83 21.74
N GLU A 55 -18.95 3.53 22.17
CA GLU A 55 -20.04 4.51 22.29
C GLU A 55 -19.64 5.69 23.20
N ALA A 56 -18.80 5.44 24.20
CA ALA A 56 -18.24 6.46 25.10
C ALA A 56 -17.35 7.51 24.39
N ASP A 57 -16.83 7.19 23.19
CA ASP A 57 -16.00 8.08 22.38
C ASP A 57 -16.84 8.87 21.34
N VAL A 58 -18.17 8.66 21.34
CA VAL A 58 -19.13 9.31 20.43
C VAL A 58 -19.90 10.38 21.19
N ASP A 59 -20.02 11.56 20.58
CA ASP A 59 -20.92 12.60 21.05
C ASP A 59 -22.35 12.29 20.63
N MET A 60 -23.02 11.46 21.44
CA MET A 60 -24.40 11.03 21.18
C MET A 60 -25.40 12.19 21.16
N THR A 61 -25.05 13.38 21.68
CA THR A 61 -25.94 14.56 21.62
C THR A 61 -26.05 15.14 20.21
N LYS A 62 -25.10 14.82 19.33
CA LYS A 62 -25.09 15.20 17.92
C LYS A 62 -25.79 14.18 17.02
N LEU A 63 -26.27 13.09 17.60
CA LEU A 63 -26.94 12.01 16.89
C LEU A 63 -28.42 11.96 17.31
N ARG A 64 -29.30 11.83 16.31
CA ARG A 64 -30.73 11.61 16.52
C ARG A 64 -31.06 10.13 16.34
N GLU A 65 -31.67 9.52 17.33
CA GLU A 65 -32.18 8.15 17.23
C GLU A 65 -33.31 8.07 16.19
N LEU A 66 -33.20 7.09 15.29
CA LEU A 66 -34.22 6.82 14.26
C LEU A 66 -35.06 5.57 14.58
N GLY A 67 -34.62 4.73 15.53
CA GLY A 67 -35.20 3.43 15.82
C GLY A 67 -34.43 2.26 15.18
N PRO A 68 -34.88 1.01 15.39
CA PRO A 68 -34.24 -0.17 14.82
C PRO A 68 -34.41 -0.23 13.31
N GLY A 69 -33.33 -0.60 12.60
CA GLY A 69 -33.38 -0.93 11.18
C GLY A 69 -33.95 -2.33 10.91
N ASP A 70 -33.96 -2.74 9.64
CA ASP A 70 -34.47 -4.05 9.21
C ASP A 70 -33.73 -5.24 9.84
N ASP A 71 -32.46 -5.03 10.21
CA ASP A 71 -31.60 -6.00 10.92
C ASP A 71 -31.74 -5.92 12.45
N GLY A 72 -32.65 -5.08 12.95
CA GLY A 72 -32.86 -4.86 14.39
C GLY A 72 -31.82 -3.95 15.05
N ALA A 73 -30.77 -3.53 14.34
CA ALA A 73 -29.75 -2.64 14.89
C ALA A 73 -30.30 -1.22 15.06
N MET A 74 -30.06 -0.60 16.22
CA MET A 74 -30.49 0.78 16.48
C MET A 74 -29.76 1.75 15.56
N ARG A 75 -30.50 2.59 14.81
CA ARG A 75 -29.94 3.54 13.83
C ARG A 75 -29.98 4.97 14.35
N PHE A 76 -28.99 5.74 13.91
CA PHE A 76 -28.83 7.14 14.25
C PHE A 76 -28.59 7.99 13.00
N ALA A 77 -29.15 9.18 12.98
CA ALA A 77 -28.88 10.23 11.99
C ALA A 77 -28.00 11.33 12.58
N ALA A 78 -27.17 11.93 11.72
CA ALA A 78 -26.52 13.21 11.99
C ALA A 78 -27.27 14.34 11.24
N SER A 79 -26.56 15.34 10.71
CA SER A 79 -27.18 16.52 10.08
C SER A 79 -27.94 16.21 8.79
N SER A 80 -27.54 15.18 8.03
CA SER A 80 -28.22 14.77 6.79
C SER A 80 -29.64 14.25 6.99
N GLY A 81 -29.97 13.79 8.21
CA GLY A 81 -31.24 13.14 8.53
C GLY A 81 -31.35 11.68 8.08
N GLU A 82 -30.40 11.18 7.30
CA GLU A 82 -30.29 9.78 6.89
C GLU A 82 -29.60 8.92 7.96
N PRO A 83 -29.80 7.59 7.98
CA PRO A 83 -29.07 6.68 8.87
C PRO A 83 -27.56 6.68 8.55
N VAL A 84 -26.75 7.25 9.43
CA VAL A 84 -25.28 7.35 9.25
C VAL A 84 -24.49 6.63 10.34
N ALA A 85 -25.15 6.19 11.41
CA ALA A 85 -24.52 5.39 12.46
C ALA A 85 -25.47 4.33 13.00
N TRP A 86 -24.92 3.29 13.62
CA TRP A 86 -25.71 2.22 14.25
C TRP A 86 -25.02 1.66 15.49
N ARG A 87 -25.80 1.13 16.43
CA ARG A 87 -25.24 0.34 17.53
C ARG A 87 -24.95 -1.06 17.02
N ASP A 88 -23.70 -1.49 17.08
CA ASP A 88 -23.27 -2.82 16.66
C ASP A 88 -23.63 -3.86 17.73
N ALA A 89 -23.90 -5.10 17.31
CA ALA A 89 -24.22 -6.18 18.24
C ALA A 89 -22.99 -6.68 19.00
N ARG A 90 -21.80 -6.49 18.43
CA ARG A 90 -20.52 -6.80 19.08
C ARG A 90 -20.15 -5.74 20.10
N VAL A 91 -19.26 -6.11 21.01
CA VAL A 91 -18.64 -5.21 21.98
C VAL A 91 -17.16 -5.04 21.67
N SER A 92 -16.57 -3.95 22.16
CA SER A 92 -15.12 -3.78 22.13
C SER A 92 -14.45 -4.88 22.98
N PRO A 93 -13.14 -5.11 22.79
CA PRO A 93 -12.36 -6.08 23.59
C PRO A 93 -12.37 -5.81 25.11
N ASP A 94 -12.64 -4.57 25.51
CA ASP A 94 -12.84 -4.18 26.92
C ASP A 94 -14.31 -4.16 27.34
N GLY A 95 -15.21 -4.79 26.57
CA GLY A 95 -16.62 -5.02 26.88
C GLY A 95 -17.56 -3.83 26.69
N ARG A 96 -17.20 -2.82 25.89
CA ARG A 96 -18.02 -1.61 25.69
C ARG A 96 -18.90 -1.73 24.44
N ALA A 97 -20.06 -1.08 24.49
CA ALA A 97 -20.91 -0.93 23.32
C ALA A 97 -20.18 -0.20 22.19
N LEU A 98 -20.40 -0.63 20.95
CA LEU A 98 -19.79 -0.08 19.75
C LEU A 98 -20.83 0.66 18.91
N ILE A 99 -20.43 1.81 18.36
CA ILE A 99 -21.16 2.54 17.33
C ILE A 99 -20.41 2.40 16.01
N GLY A 100 -21.07 1.86 14.99
CA GLY A 100 -20.59 1.84 13.62
C GLY A 100 -20.99 3.09 12.86
N PHE A 101 -20.14 3.51 11.92
CA PHE A 101 -20.37 4.68 11.09
C PHE A 101 -20.37 4.35 9.59
N ALA A 102 -21.29 4.98 8.87
CA ALA A 102 -21.34 4.97 7.42
C ALA A 102 -20.19 5.83 6.86
N ARG A 103 -19.63 5.42 5.72
CA ARG A 103 -18.53 6.15 5.05
C ARG A 103 -18.98 7.37 4.26
N LYS A 104 -20.26 7.42 3.92
CA LYS A 104 -20.87 8.54 3.24
C LYS A 104 -22.23 8.77 3.91
N PRO A 105 -22.61 10.04 4.14
CA PRO A 105 -21.90 11.28 3.79
C PRO A 105 -20.77 11.69 4.77
N LEU A 106 -20.45 10.88 5.79
CA LEU A 106 -19.45 11.22 6.80
C LEU A 106 -18.02 11.22 6.24
N THR A 107 -17.15 12.05 6.81
CA THR A 107 -15.71 11.98 6.57
C THR A 107 -15.05 11.24 7.72
N ILE A 108 -14.27 10.21 7.40
CA ILE A 108 -13.48 9.46 8.39
C ILE A 108 -12.02 9.80 8.18
N LEU A 109 -11.41 10.40 9.20
CA LEU A 109 -9.99 10.68 9.26
C LEU A 109 -9.32 9.66 10.17
N MET A 110 -8.26 9.05 9.67
CA MET A 110 -7.41 8.16 10.43
C MET A 110 -6.04 8.82 10.58
N GLU A 111 -5.66 9.05 11.82
CA GLU A 111 -4.45 9.78 12.21
C GLU A 111 -3.50 8.80 12.90
N ASP A 112 -2.21 8.84 12.54
CA ASP A 112 -1.21 8.08 13.26
C ASP A 112 -1.11 8.58 14.71
N ARG A 113 -0.87 7.66 15.65
CA ARG A 113 -0.78 8.00 17.09
C ARG A 113 0.59 8.54 17.46
N GLN A 114 1.59 8.38 16.60
CA GLN A 114 2.94 8.83 16.90
C GLN A 114 3.06 10.37 16.87
N PRO A 115 3.76 10.98 17.84
CA PRO A 115 4.02 12.42 17.84
C PRO A 115 4.66 12.90 16.53
N GLY A 116 4.08 13.95 15.94
CA GLY A 116 4.53 14.52 14.67
C GLY A 116 3.92 13.87 13.43
N TRP A 117 3.09 12.83 13.59
CA TRP A 117 2.38 12.14 12.53
C TRP A 117 0.85 12.25 12.63
N GLU A 118 0.34 12.98 13.63
CA GLU A 118 -1.10 13.07 13.91
C GLU A 118 -1.89 13.78 12.80
N GLN A 119 -1.24 14.61 11.99
CA GLN A 119 -1.89 15.32 10.87
C GLN A 119 -1.85 14.55 9.54
N VAL A 120 -1.17 13.39 9.50
CA VAL A 120 -1.11 12.55 8.31
C VAL A 120 -2.40 11.74 8.25
N SER A 121 -3.46 12.36 7.71
CA SER A 121 -4.77 11.73 7.60
C SER A 121 -4.83 10.80 6.40
N THR A 122 -5.19 9.53 6.62
CA THR A 122 -5.67 8.66 5.54
C THR A 122 -7.17 8.89 5.40
N VAL A 123 -7.57 9.78 4.47
CA VAL A 123 -8.96 10.26 4.31
C VAL A 123 -9.76 9.31 3.42
N ASP A 124 -10.97 8.94 3.87
CA ASP A 124 -12.02 8.30 3.06
C ASP A 124 -11.68 6.97 2.36
N ARG A 125 -10.59 6.29 2.76
CA ARG A 125 -10.19 4.98 2.20
C ARG A 125 -10.14 3.93 3.29
N PHE A 126 -11.34 3.57 3.76
CA PHE A 126 -11.58 2.33 4.46
C PHE A 126 -12.06 1.28 3.43
N PRO A 127 -11.63 0.00 3.42
CA PRO A 127 -10.60 -0.63 4.25
C PRO A 127 -9.26 0.07 4.14
N ARG A 128 -8.49 0.00 5.23
CA ARG A 128 -7.05 0.21 5.16
C ARG A 128 -6.34 -1.07 4.74
N TRP A 129 -5.19 -0.88 4.13
CA TRP A 129 -4.27 -1.94 3.73
C TRP A 129 -3.44 -2.49 4.91
N GLY A 130 -3.53 -1.85 6.08
CA GLY A 130 -2.73 -2.15 7.27
C GLY A 130 -1.89 -0.94 7.66
N ASP A 131 -0.84 -1.17 8.43
CA ASP A 131 0.19 -0.18 8.70
C ASP A 131 1.57 -0.61 8.16
N ILE A 132 2.57 0.28 8.28
CA ILE A 132 3.93 -0.01 7.79
C ILE A 132 4.56 -1.25 8.44
N GLU A 133 4.21 -1.56 9.69
CA GLU A 133 4.71 -2.75 10.38
C GLU A 133 4.09 -4.02 9.79
N ASP A 134 2.79 -3.98 9.47
CA ASP A 134 2.12 -5.06 8.75
C ASP A 134 2.77 -5.28 7.37
N LEU A 135 3.08 -4.21 6.62
CA LEU A 135 3.76 -4.32 5.33
C LEU A 135 5.13 -4.98 5.48
N VAL A 136 5.93 -4.56 6.46
CA VAL A 136 7.23 -5.18 6.74
C VAL A 136 7.07 -6.66 7.11
N ARG A 137 6.11 -6.98 7.98
CA ARG A 137 5.81 -8.37 8.37
C ARG A 137 5.46 -9.23 7.16
N LEU A 138 4.68 -8.71 6.22
CA LEU A 138 4.29 -9.44 5.00
C LEU A 138 5.47 -9.74 4.09
N MET A 139 6.48 -8.87 4.04
CA MET A 139 7.70 -9.08 3.26
C MET A 139 8.78 -9.88 4.00
N ASP A 140 8.64 -10.04 5.32
CA ASP A 140 9.58 -10.78 6.16
C ASP A 140 9.38 -12.29 6.04
N VAL A 141 9.81 -12.86 4.90
CA VAL A 141 9.60 -14.29 4.57
C VAL A 141 10.30 -15.23 5.55
N GLN A 142 9.57 -16.09 6.25
CA GLN A 142 10.11 -16.95 7.31
C GLN A 142 10.68 -18.27 6.77
N PRO A 143 11.83 -18.78 7.26
CA PRO A 143 12.38 -20.05 6.79
C PRO A 143 11.47 -21.21 7.22
N VAL A 144 11.13 -22.08 6.26
CA VAL A 144 10.36 -23.31 6.50
C VAL A 144 11.12 -24.58 6.07
N GLY A 145 12.27 -24.40 5.43
CA GLY A 145 13.18 -25.47 5.03
C GLY A 145 14.49 -24.93 4.47
N GLU A 146 15.33 -25.83 3.97
CA GLU A 146 16.49 -25.42 3.17
C GLU A 146 16.00 -24.81 1.87
N ASP A 147 16.45 -23.58 1.59
CA ASP A 147 16.09 -22.84 0.36
C ASP A 147 14.57 -22.64 0.17
N ALA A 148 13.80 -22.75 1.25
CA ALA A 148 12.35 -22.60 1.27
C ALA A 148 11.91 -21.66 2.40
N TYR A 149 11.07 -20.70 2.05
CA TYR A 149 10.53 -19.67 2.92
C TYR A 149 9.01 -19.55 2.73
N GLU A 150 8.33 -18.94 3.70
CA GLU A 150 6.91 -18.63 3.67
C GLU A 150 6.71 -17.13 3.95
N ALA A 151 6.04 -16.42 3.05
CA ALA A 151 5.57 -15.07 3.33
C ALA A 151 4.21 -15.17 4.06
N PRO A 152 4.03 -14.50 5.21
CA PRO A 152 2.82 -14.65 5.99
C PRO A 152 1.62 -14.02 5.28
N MET A 153 0.42 -14.53 5.58
CA MET A 153 -0.82 -13.89 5.12
C MET A 153 -1.12 -12.59 5.89
N PHE A 154 -1.92 -11.72 5.26
CA PHE A 154 -2.48 -10.57 5.96
C PHE A 154 -3.82 -10.94 6.62
N GLY A 155 -4.75 -11.46 5.82
CA GLY A 155 -6.13 -11.73 6.22
C GLY A 155 -7.10 -11.48 5.08
N ASN A 156 -8.39 -11.67 5.35
CA ASN A 156 -9.42 -11.39 4.35
C ASN A 156 -9.54 -9.86 4.15
N VAL A 157 -9.42 -9.39 2.92
CA VAL A 157 -9.50 -7.97 2.52
C VAL A 157 -10.38 -7.79 1.29
N GLN A 158 -11.01 -6.63 1.13
CA GLN A 158 -11.93 -6.34 0.02
C GLN A 158 -11.27 -6.55 -1.36
N ARG A 159 -10.04 -6.05 -1.53
CA ARG A 159 -9.22 -6.32 -2.72
C ARG A 159 -8.26 -7.45 -2.37
N ASN A 160 -8.71 -8.69 -2.55
CA ASN A 160 -7.93 -9.89 -2.25
C ASN A 160 -6.89 -10.17 -3.35
N VAL A 161 -5.95 -9.23 -3.56
CA VAL A 161 -4.88 -9.34 -4.56
C VAL A 161 -3.57 -8.83 -3.99
N VAL A 162 -2.57 -9.70 -3.82
CA VAL A 162 -1.23 -9.32 -3.40
C VAL A 162 -0.61 -8.34 -4.39
N GLU A 163 -0.05 -7.24 -3.88
CA GLU A 163 0.60 -6.23 -4.71
C GLU A 163 1.92 -6.72 -5.30
N GLY A 164 2.20 -6.37 -6.56
CA GLY A 164 3.47 -6.69 -7.20
C GLY A 164 4.68 -6.13 -6.43
N GLY A 165 4.54 -4.94 -5.83
CA GLY A 165 5.58 -4.36 -4.98
C GLY A 165 5.89 -5.19 -3.73
N GLN A 166 4.88 -5.84 -3.13
CA GLN A 166 5.09 -6.76 -2.02
C GLN A 166 5.82 -8.02 -2.50
N LEU A 167 5.38 -8.62 -3.61
CA LEU A 167 6.05 -9.81 -4.19
C LEU A 167 7.51 -9.52 -4.56
N LEU A 168 7.82 -8.31 -5.03
CA LEU A 168 9.19 -7.87 -5.24
C LEU A 168 9.96 -7.80 -3.91
N GLY A 169 9.34 -7.30 -2.84
CA GLY A 169 9.89 -7.34 -1.49
C GLY A 169 10.19 -8.75 -1.01
N ASP A 170 9.25 -9.68 -1.16
CA ASP A 170 9.42 -11.10 -0.81
C ASP A 170 10.64 -11.71 -1.51
N VAL A 171 10.79 -11.42 -2.81
CA VAL A 171 11.93 -11.84 -3.63
C VAL A 171 13.25 -11.28 -3.12
N ILE A 172 13.29 -9.98 -2.78
CA ILE A 172 14.48 -9.31 -2.24
C ILE A 172 14.90 -9.94 -0.91
N VAL A 173 13.95 -10.09 0.02
CA VAL A 173 14.23 -10.61 1.37
C VAL A 173 14.64 -12.08 1.32
N ALA A 174 13.95 -12.92 0.55
CA ALA A 174 14.31 -14.33 0.37
C ALA A 174 15.73 -14.50 -0.16
N ALA A 175 16.08 -13.75 -1.22
CA ALA A 175 17.42 -13.82 -1.79
C ALA A 175 18.50 -13.35 -0.81
N SER A 176 18.27 -12.24 -0.09
CA SER A 176 19.20 -11.72 0.91
C SER A 176 19.46 -12.72 2.05
N ARG A 177 18.45 -13.50 2.44
CA ARG A 177 18.57 -14.52 3.49
C ARG A 177 19.48 -15.70 3.10
N THR A 178 19.77 -15.90 1.80
CA THR A 178 20.70 -16.94 1.34
C THR A 178 22.18 -16.59 1.53
N ASP A 179 22.50 -15.29 1.63
CA ASP A 179 23.86 -14.78 1.79
C ASP A 179 23.87 -13.47 2.59
N PRO A 180 23.67 -13.53 3.93
CA PRO A 180 23.53 -12.34 4.77
C PRO A 180 24.76 -11.43 4.83
N ALA A 181 25.91 -11.89 4.34
CA ALA A 181 27.13 -11.09 4.24
C ALA A 181 27.14 -10.16 3.02
N LYS A 182 26.15 -10.28 2.13
CA LYS A 182 26.02 -9.49 0.91
C LYS A 182 24.73 -8.67 0.94
N ARG A 183 24.77 -7.50 0.31
CA ARG A 183 23.58 -6.66 0.07
C ARG A 183 22.98 -6.98 -1.28
N VAL A 184 21.68 -6.73 -1.44
CA VAL A 184 21.03 -6.80 -2.75
C VAL A 184 21.40 -5.54 -3.54
N VAL A 185 21.86 -5.69 -4.78
CA VAL A 185 22.18 -4.56 -5.68
C VAL A 185 21.19 -4.44 -6.82
N SER A 186 20.59 -5.54 -7.25
CA SER A 186 19.45 -5.49 -8.18
C SER A 186 18.51 -6.67 -7.99
N ALA A 187 17.24 -6.42 -8.27
CA ALA A 187 16.20 -7.45 -8.29
C ALA A 187 15.29 -7.22 -9.50
N HIS A 188 14.99 -8.30 -10.21
CA HIS A 188 14.10 -8.33 -11.36
C HIS A 188 13.00 -9.33 -11.08
N THR A 189 11.73 -8.95 -11.21
CA THR A 189 10.59 -9.82 -10.92
C THR A 189 9.54 -9.72 -12.01
N ILE A 190 9.03 -10.87 -12.47
CA ILE A 190 7.87 -10.99 -13.36
C ILE A 190 6.69 -11.50 -12.55
N PHE A 191 5.56 -10.81 -12.63
CA PHE A 191 4.31 -11.17 -11.97
C PHE A 191 3.44 -11.94 -12.96
N SER A 192 3.33 -13.25 -12.75
CA SER A 192 2.65 -14.16 -13.67
C SER A 192 1.16 -14.29 -13.37
N ARG A 193 0.77 -14.21 -12.09
CA ARG A 193 -0.61 -14.42 -11.63
C ARG A 193 -0.90 -13.57 -10.40
N PRO A 194 -2.16 -13.16 -10.17
CA PRO A 194 -2.55 -12.56 -8.91
C PRO A 194 -2.45 -13.60 -7.78
N GLY A 195 -1.77 -13.24 -6.68
CA GLY A 195 -1.87 -13.94 -5.40
C GLY A 195 -3.02 -13.38 -4.57
N VAL A 196 -3.47 -14.11 -3.55
CA VAL A 196 -4.50 -13.68 -2.58
C VAL A 196 -3.88 -13.42 -1.20
N PHE A 197 -4.43 -12.49 -0.44
CA PHE A 197 -3.97 -12.03 0.89
C PHE A 197 -4.41 -12.89 2.06
N ASP A 198 -5.42 -13.74 1.86
CA ASP A 198 -6.02 -14.59 2.88
C ASP A 198 -5.31 -15.95 3.02
N LYS A 199 -4.17 -16.13 2.35
CA LYS A 199 -3.34 -17.33 2.38
C LYS A 199 -1.85 -16.97 2.30
N PRO A 200 -0.96 -17.75 2.93
CA PRO A 200 0.48 -17.51 2.84
C PRO A 200 0.99 -17.70 1.41
N LEU A 201 2.22 -17.25 1.18
CA LEU A 201 2.95 -17.45 -0.08
C LEU A 201 4.13 -18.38 0.15
N ASP A 202 4.29 -19.37 -0.73
CA ASP A 202 5.43 -20.27 -0.73
C ASP A 202 6.55 -19.61 -1.54
N VAL A 203 7.74 -19.45 -0.95
CA VAL A 203 8.89 -18.79 -1.59
C VAL A 203 10.07 -19.76 -1.65
N HIS A 204 10.46 -20.15 -2.85
CA HIS A 204 11.59 -21.07 -3.08
C HIS A 204 12.76 -20.32 -3.72
N VAL A 205 13.97 -20.53 -3.21
CA VAL A 205 15.20 -19.95 -3.77
C VAL A 205 16.03 -21.01 -4.47
N ASN A 206 16.69 -20.61 -5.54
CA ASN A 206 17.70 -21.38 -6.22
C ASN A 206 18.99 -20.56 -6.27
N ARG A 207 20.00 -21.02 -5.54
CA ARG A 207 21.34 -20.42 -5.48
C ARG A 207 22.11 -20.70 -6.77
N SER A 208 21.82 -19.93 -7.81
CA SER A 208 22.42 -20.12 -9.14
C SER A 208 23.95 -20.00 -9.11
N ARG A 209 24.49 -19.06 -8.33
CA ARG A 209 25.93 -18.90 -8.12
C ARG A 209 26.23 -18.18 -6.80
N MET A 210 27.10 -18.75 -5.98
CA MET A 210 27.56 -18.15 -4.71
C MET A 210 29.06 -17.84 -4.79
N GLY A 211 29.42 -16.70 -5.37
CA GLY A 211 30.81 -16.27 -5.52
C GLY A 211 31.32 -15.46 -4.33
N ARG A 212 32.62 -15.16 -4.29
CA ARG A 212 33.19 -14.30 -3.24
C ARG A 212 32.63 -12.88 -3.28
N SER A 213 32.64 -12.25 -4.45
CA SER A 213 32.20 -10.86 -4.63
C SER A 213 30.72 -10.74 -4.98
N PHE A 214 30.19 -11.67 -5.77
CA PHE A 214 28.81 -11.62 -6.25
C PHE A 214 28.11 -12.96 -6.06
N SER A 215 26.84 -12.89 -5.68
CA SER A 215 25.91 -14.02 -5.67
C SER A 215 24.72 -13.75 -6.59
N THR A 216 24.22 -14.78 -7.24
CA THR A 216 23.03 -14.72 -8.09
C THR A 216 22.05 -15.76 -7.58
N VAL A 217 20.84 -15.29 -7.27
CA VAL A 217 19.77 -16.12 -6.70
C VAL A 217 18.52 -15.95 -7.56
N ALA A 218 17.97 -17.06 -8.02
CA ALA A 218 16.63 -17.08 -8.61
C ALA A 218 15.61 -17.38 -7.50
N VAL A 219 14.46 -16.71 -7.54
CA VAL A 219 13.39 -16.86 -6.55
C VAL A 219 12.10 -17.18 -7.29
N GLU A 220 11.38 -18.19 -6.84
CA GLU A 220 10.00 -18.46 -7.27
C GLU A 220 9.07 -18.19 -6.08
N VAL A 221 8.06 -17.36 -6.31
CA VAL A 221 6.94 -17.19 -5.37
C VAL A 221 5.75 -17.92 -5.97
N SER A 222 5.17 -18.82 -5.19
CA SER A 222 4.01 -19.60 -5.57
C SER A 222 2.93 -19.52 -4.51
N GLN A 223 1.69 -19.81 -4.90
CA GLN A 223 0.59 -19.91 -3.97
C GLN A 223 -0.29 -21.09 -4.38
N GLN A 224 -0.57 -21.98 -3.43
CA GLN A 224 -1.31 -23.22 -3.67
C GLN A 224 -0.69 -24.06 -4.83
N GLY A 225 0.64 -24.13 -4.86
CA GLY A 225 1.40 -24.87 -5.87
C GLY A 225 1.42 -24.26 -7.27
N LYS A 226 0.98 -23.00 -7.43
CA LYS A 226 1.01 -22.28 -8.71
C LYS A 226 2.00 -21.11 -8.62
N PRO A 227 3.01 -21.03 -9.51
CA PRO A 227 3.89 -19.88 -9.57
C PRO A 227 3.11 -18.59 -9.87
N ILE A 228 3.26 -17.60 -9.01
CA ILE A 228 2.64 -16.28 -9.14
C ILE A 228 3.66 -15.20 -9.47
N ALA A 229 4.92 -15.36 -9.06
CA ALA A 229 6.03 -14.50 -9.47
C ALA A 229 7.33 -15.29 -9.60
N THR A 230 8.22 -14.80 -10.45
CA THR A 230 9.58 -15.33 -10.60
C THR A 230 10.54 -14.16 -10.62
N GLY A 231 11.60 -14.24 -9.84
CA GLY A 231 12.61 -13.19 -9.74
C GLY A 231 14.04 -13.69 -9.87
N ALA A 232 14.92 -12.77 -10.23
CA ALA A 232 16.37 -12.94 -10.24
C ALA A 232 17.01 -11.78 -9.48
N VAL A 233 17.87 -12.11 -8.53
CA VAL A 233 18.48 -11.15 -7.61
C VAL A 233 19.99 -11.26 -7.69
N LEU A 234 20.65 -10.11 -7.81
CA LEU A 234 22.09 -9.97 -7.74
C LEU A 234 22.46 -9.38 -6.38
N LEU A 235 23.41 -10.02 -5.71
CA LEU A 235 23.96 -9.58 -4.43
C LEU A 235 25.46 -9.32 -4.59
N ASP A 236 25.97 -8.32 -3.88
CA ASP A 236 27.39 -8.01 -3.83
C ASP A 236 27.94 -7.92 -2.39
N ALA A 237 29.23 -8.15 -2.24
CA ALA A 237 29.94 -8.00 -0.97
C ALA A 237 30.32 -6.54 -0.64
N GLY A 238 29.87 -5.59 -1.46
CA GLY A 238 30.31 -4.19 -1.44
C GLY A 238 31.75 -3.99 -1.95
N CYS A 239 32.05 -2.75 -2.30
CA CYS A 239 33.40 -2.25 -2.54
C CYS A 239 33.43 -0.73 -2.36
N GLU A 240 34.64 -0.16 -2.17
CA GLU A 240 34.82 1.29 -2.21
C GLU A 240 34.67 1.83 -3.65
N ASP A 241 34.29 3.10 -3.75
CA ASP A 241 34.13 3.79 -5.02
C ASP A 241 35.48 3.93 -5.75
N LEU A 242 35.54 3.41 -6.98
CA LEU A 242 36.61 3.75 -7.93
C LEU A 242 36.23 4.98 -8.78
N ILE A 243 34.95 5.09 -9.13
CA ILE A 243 34.35 6.18 -9.91
C ILE A 243 32.94 6.44 -9.39
N ARG A 244 32.47 7.70 -9.48
CA ARG A 244 31.14 8.09 -9.00
C ARG A 244 30.55 9.21 -9.84
N HIS A 245 29.29 9.05 -10.25
CA HIS A 245 28.43 10.10 -10.78
C HIS A 245 26.97 9.64 -10.65
N ASP A 246 26.06 10.59 -10.54
CA ASP A 246 24.63 10.33 -10.42
C ASP A 246 23.85 11.16 -11.44
N ALA A 247 22.68 10.67 -11.86
CA ALA A 247 21.72 11.49 -12.58
C ALA A 247 21.14 12.53 -11.61
N ALA A 248 21.13 13.81 -12.00
CA ALA A 248 20.61 14.88 -11.14
C ALA A 248 19.14 14.67 -10.77
N MET A 249 18.78 15.01 -9.53
CA MET A 249 17.37 15.08 -9.09
C MET A 249 16.61 16.11 -9.94
N PRO A 250 15.39 15.84 -10.40
CA PRO A 250 14.59 16.82 -11.11
C PRO A 250 14.24 18.01 -10.20
N ASP A 251 14.12 19.19 -10.80
CA ASP A 251 13.68 20.41 -10.11
C ASP A 251 12.15 20.40 -9.98
N VAL A 252 11.67 19.98 -8.81
CA VAL A 252 10.24 19.85 -8.48
C VAL A 252 9.97 20.44 -7.10
N PRO A 253 8.73 20.91 -6.84
CA PRO A 253 8.30 21.35 -5.52
C PRO A 253 8.65 20.35 -4.42
N GLY A 254 9.12 20.87 -3.29
CA GLY A 254 9.45 20.07 -2.12
C GLY A 254 8.21 19.46 -1.44
N PRO A 255 8.40 18.55 -0.47
CA PRO A 255 7.27 17.88 0.19
C PRO A 255 6.32 18.86 0.88
N ALA A 256 6.79 20.01 1.36
CA ALA A 256 5.94 21.02 2.00
C ALA A 256 4.89 21.63 1.05
N ASP A 257 5.21 21.71 -0.24
CA ASP A 257 4.36 22.32 -1.27
C ASP A 257 3.57 21.27 -2.08
N ALA A 258 3.86 19.98 -1.86
CA ALA A 258 3.17 18.87 -2.51
C ALA A 258 1.84 18.53 -1.82
N VAL A 259 0.90 17.95 -2.57
CA VAL A 259 -0.46 17.68 -2.10
C VAL A 259 -0.52 16.33 -1.37
N PRO A 260 -0.98 16.27 -0.11
CA PRO A 260 -1.15 15.00 0.60
C PRO A 260 -2.03 14.02 -0.17
N TYR A 261 -1.62 12.76 -0.18
CA TYR A 261 -2.38 11.68 -0.80
C TYR A 261 -2.25 10.41 0.03
N ASP A 262 -3.21 9.52 -0.11
CA ASP A 262 -3.27 8.32 0.71
C ASP A 262 -3.69 7.07 -0.09
N PHE A 263 -2.94 5.99 0.11
CA PHE A 263 -3.21 4.65 -0.41
C PHE A 263 -3.67 3.67 0.68
N GLY A 264 -4.05 4.16 1.86
CA GLY A 264 -4.60 3.40 2.97
C GLY A 264 -3.56 2.65 3.81
N LEU A 265 -2.31 3.12 3.88
CA LEU A 265 -1.24 2.52 4.69
C LEU A 265 -0.83 3.48 5.81
N ILE A 266 -1.17 3.16 7.06
CA ILE A 266 -0.79 3.99 8.22
C ILE A 266 0.73 3.94 8.43
N GLY A 267 1.31 5.07 8.85
CA GLY A 267 2.74 5.22 9.02
C GLY A 267 3.51 5.40 7.71
N ARG A 268 2.80 5.64 6.60
CA ARG A 268 3.36 6.15 5.34
C ARG A 268 2.73 7.50 5.03
N GLU A 269 3.57 8.51 4.92
CA GLU A 269 3.15 9.81 4.42
C GLU A 269 3.51 9.87 2.93
N LEU A 270 2.53 10.28 2.12
CA LEU A 270 2.66 10.39 0.68
C LEU A 270 2.14 11.75 0.24
N ARG A 271 2.91 12.44 -0.60
CA ARG A 271 2.51 13.71 -1.19
C ARG A 271 2.82 13.72 -2.67
N ILE A 272 1.85 14.15 -3.46
CA ILE A 272 1.93 14.21 -4.91
C ILE A 272 2.28 15.64 -5.31
N VAL A 273 3.39 15.80 -6.03
CA VAL A 273 3.79 17.08 -6.61
C VAL A 273 2.72 17.52 -7.61
N ASP A 274 2.37 18.82 -7.63
CA ASP A 274 1.44 19.46 -8.58
C ASP A 274 0.02 18.84 -8.67
N ALA A 275 -0.40 18.09 -7.64
CA ALA A 275 -1.64 17.29 -7.64
C ALA A 275 -1.75 16.44 -8.92
N ALA A 276 -0.60 15.91 -9.35
CA ALA A 276 -0.45 15.38 -10.68
C ALA A 276 -1.02 13.94 -10.79
N TYR A 277 -1.51 13.39 -9.68
CA TYR A 277 -2.28 12.15 -9.59
C TYR A 277 -3.66 12.49 -9.01
N ASP A 278 -4.61 12.72 -9.92
CA ASP A 278 -5.92 13.30 -9.63
C ASP A 278 -7.03 12.34 -10.08
N PRO A 279 -8.14 12.19 -9.32
CA PRO A 279 -9.28 11.38 -9.74
C PRO A 279 -10.02 11.94 -10.97
N ASP A 280 -9.86 13.21 -11.34
CA ASP A 280 -10.44 13.78 -12.55
C ASP A 280 -9.72 13.26 -13.82
N PRO A 281 -10.35 12.41 -14.64
CA PRO A 281 -9.72 11.85 -15.84
C PRO A 281 -9.51 12.87 -16.97
N ASP A 282 -10.09 14.07 -16.86
CA ASP A 282 -9.86 15.16 -17.82
C ASP A 282 -8.66 16.05 -17.42
N ARG A 283 -8.10 15.86 -16.22
CA ARG A 283 -6.88 16.54 -15.79
C ARG A 283 -5.63 15.90 -16.40
N ILE A 284 -5.32 16.32 -17.61
CA ILE A 284 -4.18 15.81 -18.37
C ILE A 284 -2.84 16.46 -17.99
N GLY A 285 -1.74 15.82 -18.39
CA GLY A 285 -0.39 16.38 -18.31
C GLY A 285 0.67 15.49 -18.95
N GLU A 286 1.94 15.83 -18.75
CA GLU A 286 3.08 15.00 -19.17
C GLU A 286 2.99 13.59 -18.57
N PRO A 287 3.59 12.56 -19.20
CA PRO A 287 3.54 11.18 -18.73
C PRO A 287 4.46 10.95 -17.52
N GLU A 288 4.39 11.82 -16.50
CA GLU A 288 5.29 11.83 -15.35
C GLU A 288 4.48 11.97 -14.05
N ILE A 289 4.92 11.30 -12.98
CA ILE A 289 4.41 11.50 -11.63
C ILE A 289 5.60 11.58 -10.70
N HIS A 290 5.64 12.65 -9.91
CA HIS A 290 6.58 12.84 -8.82
C HIS A 290 5.84 12.74 -7.49
N SER A 291 6.34 11.90 -6.59
CA SER A 291 5.76 11.73 -5.27
C SER A 291 6.84 11.73 -4.19
N TRP A 292 6.58 12.51 -3.15
CA TRP A 292 7.36 12.48 -1.93
C TRP A 292 6.77 11.44 -0.99
N MET A 293 7.62 10.58 -0.44
CA MET A 293 7.22 9.54 0.49
C MET A 293 8.18 9.47 1.67
N ARG A 294 7.64 9.23 2.86
CA ARG A 294 8.41 8.84 4.05
C ARG A 294 7.59 7.93 4.94
N HIS A 295 8.25 7.25 5.87
CA HIS A 295 7.62 6.34 6.81
C HIS A 295 7.86 6.78 8.26
N ARG A 296 6.95 6.42 9.19
CA ARG A 296 7.13 6.75 10.62
C ARG A 296 8.30 5.99 11.24
N TRP A 297 8.61 4.83 10.67
CA TRP A 297 9.52 3.84 11.19
C TRP A 297 10.13 3.04 10.02
N GLN A 298 11.31 2.48 10.25
CA GLN A 298 11.99 1.59 9.32
C GLN A 298 12.56 0.36 10.04
N PRO A 299 12.63 -0.80 9.37
CA PRO A 299 13.25 -2.00 9.93
C PRO A 299 14.78 -1.85 10.07
N ASP A 300 15.34 -2.59 11.02
CA ASP A 300 16.80 -2.60 11.29
C ASP A 300 17.58 -3.37 10.22
N GLU A 301 16.96 -4.39 9.61
CA GLU A 301 17.59 -5.19 8.57
C GLU A 301 17.59 -4.46 7.22
N LEU A 302 18.76 -4.40 6.57
CA LEU A 302 18.92 -3.72 5.28
C LEU A 302 18.01 -4.30 4.20
N CYS A 303 17.86 -5.62 4.14
CA CYS A 303 17.02 -6.27 3.13
C CYS A 303 15.54 -5.88 3.25
N LEU A 304 15.03 -5.73 4.48
CA LEU A 304 13.68 -5.25 4.73
C LEU A 304 13.55 -3.76 4.37
N ARG A 305 14.56 -2.93 4.65
CA ARG A 305 14.56 -1.54 4.19
C ARG A 305 14.54 -1.45 2.66
N GLN A 306 15.34 -2.28 1.98
CA GLN A 306 15.36 -2.36 0.52
C GLN A 306 14.01 -2.84 -0.05
N ALA A 307 13.36 -3.81 0.60
CA ALA A 307 12.03 -4.26 0.22
C ALA A 307 10.98 -3.15 0.34
N VAL A 308 10.95 -2.43 1.46
CA VAL A 308 10.05 -1.27 1.67
C VAL A 308 10.35 -0.15 0.66
N LEU A 309 11.61 0.15 0.39
CA LEU A 309 12.02 1.15 -0.63
C LEU A 309 11.59 0.75 -2.05
N ALA A 310 11.61 -0.54 -2.37
CA ALA A 310 11.23 -1.05 -3.68
C ALA A 310 9.72 -1.13 -3.89
N GLN A 311 8.93 -1.30 -2.83
CA GLN A 311 7.49 -1.55 -2.92
C GLN A 311 6.73 -0.47 -3.74
N PRO A 312 6.97 0.85 -3.53
CA PRO A 312 6.27 1.89 -4.28
C PRO A 312 6.66 2.00 -5.76
N SER A 313 7.73 1.32 -6.20
CA SER A 313 8.17 1.33 -7.61
C SER A 313 7.09 0.81 -8.58
N THR A 314 6.12 0.07 -8.04
CA THR A 314 5.02 -0.53 -8.80
C THR A 314 3.74 0.31 -8.83
N HIS A 315 3.67 1.42 -8.10
CA HIS A 315 2.44 2.23 -7.97
C HIS A 315 2.22 3.23 -9.11
N TRP A 316 3.28 3.82 -9.63
CA TRP A 316 3.16 5.09 -10.38
C TRP A 316 3.02 4.94 -11.89
N THR A 317 3.50 3.84 -12.46
CA THR A 317 3.62 3.72 -13.93
C THR A 317 2.26 3.72 -14.63
N ILE A 318 1.24 3.10 -14.03
CA ILE A 318 -0.12 3.08 -14.59
C ILE A 318 -0.69 4.50 -14.63
N GLY A 319 -0.68 5.20 -13.49
CA GLY A 319 -1.14 6.58 -13.40
C GLY A 319 -0.39 7.49 -14.37
N ALA A 320 0.95 7.44 -14.38
CA ALA A 320 1.79 8.26 -15.25
C ALA A 320 1.49 8.04 -16.73
N ALA A 321 1.27 6.79 -17.15
CA ALA A 321 0.95 6.45 -18.53
C ALA A 321 -0.43 6.96 -18.98
N MET A 322 -1.38 7.15 -18.06
CA MET A 322 -2.73 7.62 -18.39
C MET A 322 -2.80 9.15 -18.53
N ARG A 323 -1.92 9.90 -17.86
CA ARG A 323 -1.98 11.37 -17.81
C ARG A 323 -2.10 12.10 -19.15
N PRO A 324 -1.43 11.68 -20.23
CA PRO A 324 -1.55 12.41 -21.51
C PRO A 324 -2.91 12.20 -22.20
N HIS A 325 -3.76 11.31 -21.69
CA HIS A 325 -4.95 10.83 -22.36
C HIS A 325 -6.23 11.32 -21.68
N LYS A 326 -6.85 12.35 -22.26
CA LYS A 326 -8.13 12.89 -21.79
C LYS A 326 -9.21 11.80 -21.68
N GLY A 327 -9.95 11.80 -20.57
CA GLY A 327 -11.02 10.84 -20.31
C GLY A 327 -10.52 9.47 -19.83
N TYR A 328 -9.21 9.31 -19.60
CA TYR A 328 -8.60 8.12 -19.03
C TYR A 328 -7.88 8.47 -17.73
N GLY A 329 -8.20 7.75 -16.66
CA GLY A 329 -7.53 7.91 -15.37
C GLY A 329 -7.64 6.64 -14.53
N GLU A 330 -6.81 6.51 -13.51
CA GLU A 330 -6.76 5.29 -12.70
C GLU A 330 -8.06 5.04 -11.90
N VAL A 331 -8.88 6.08 -11.71
CA VAL A 331 -10.24 5.97 -11.15
C VAL A 331 -11.14 5.00 -11.93
N MET A 332 -10.81 4.73 -13.20
CA MET A 332 -11.52 3.80 -14.10
C MET A 332 -11.03 2.36 -13.98
N ALA A 333 -9.94 2.11 -13.25
CA ALA A 333 -9.39 0.78 -13.03
C ALA A 333 -10.43 -0.13 -12.35
N HIS A 334 -10.50 -1.38 -12.79
CA HIS A 334 -11.44 -2.41 -12.33
C HIS A 334 -12.93 -2.08 -12.60
N ARG A 335 -13.22 -1.00 -13.32
CA ARG A 335 -14.58 -0.61 -13.74
C ARG A 335 -14.73 -0.70 -15.25
N THR A 336 -13.90 0.04 -15.97
CA THR A 336 -13.88 0.05 -17.45
C THR A 336 -12.51 -0.29 -18.02
N ILE A 337 -11.45 -0.17 -17.21
CA ILE A 337 -10.07 -0.47 -17.58
C ILE A 337 -9.51 -1.59 -16.69
N SER A 338 -8.88 -2.57 -17.32
CA SER A 338 -8.08 -3.59 -16.66
C SER A 338 -6.63 -3.12 -16.60
N THR A 339 -6.11 -3.03 -15.38
CA THR A 339 -4.73 -2.63 -15.12
C THR A 339 -4.01 -3.71 -14.31
N GLY A 340 -2.71 -3.86 -14.52
CA GLY A 340 -1.91 -4.80 -13.76
C GLY A 340 -0.42 -4.58 -13.97
N VAL A 341 0.37 -4.78 -12.92
CA VAL A 341 1.83 -4.72 -13.01
C VAL A 341 2.32 -6.09 -13.49
N MET A 342 3.10 -6.10 -14.57
CA MET A 342 3.57 -7.32 -15.23
C MET A 342 5.00 -7.68 -14.81
N SER A 343 5.84 -6.66 -14.63
CA SER A 343 7.19 -6.84 -14.13
C SER A 343 7.71 -5.57 -13.47
N SER A 344 8.68 -5.74 -12.57
CA SER A 344 9.41 -4.65 -11.96
C SER A 344 10.87 -5.02 -11.82
N THR A 345 11.75 -4.04 -12.01
CA THR A 345 13.19 -4.15 -11.80
C THR A 345 13.63 -2.98 -10.95
N VAL A 346 14.42 -3.24 -9.92
CA VAL A 346 15.05 -2.21 -9.08
C VAL A 346 16.55 -2.42 -9.01
N PHE A 347 17.29 -1.33 -9.02
CA PHE A 347 18.73 -1.25 -8.76
C PHE A 347 18.94 -0.34 -7.55
N PHE A 348 19.68 -0.83 -6.56
CA PHE A 348 20.02 -0.09 -5.34
C PHE A 348 21.43 0.48 -5.49
N HIS A 349 21.55 1.79 -5.27
CA HIS A 349 22.82 2.53 -5.43
C HIS A 349 23.39 2.94 -4.08
N GLU A 350 22.51 3.37 -3.17
CA GLU A 350 22.86 3.84 -1.83
C GLU A 350 21.81 3.39 -0.80
N ASP A 351 22.23 3.34 0.45
CA ASP A 351 21.30 3.14 1.56
C ASP A 351 20.47 4.41 1.80
N ALA A 352 19.20 4.22 2.15
CA ALA A 352 18.26 5.29 2.43
C ALA A 352 17.65 5.12 3.82
N ASP A 353 17.50 6.24 4.55
CA ASP A 353 16.65 6.32 5.73
C ASP A 353 15.21 6.53 5.28
N LEU A 354 14.37 5.51 5.44
CA LEU A 354 12.98 5.51 5.01
C LEU A 354 12.12 6.46 5.84
N THR A 355 12.62 6.95 6.98
CA THR A 355 11.95 7.95 7.80
C THR A 355 12.11 9.38 7.28
N GLN A 356 13.07 9.58 6.37
CA GLN A 356 13.29 10.83 5.67
C GLN A 356 12.49 10.87 4.37
N TRP A 357 12.30 12.09 3.84
CA TRP A 357 11.63 12.28 2.56
C TRP A 357 12.44 11.71 1.40
N LEU A 358 11.78 10.85 0.64
CA LEU A 358 12.26 10.24 -0.59
C LEU A 358 11.37 10.65 -1.75
N LEU A 359 11.97 11.17 -2.81
CA LEU A 359 11.29 11.53 -4.05
C LEU A 359 11.31 10.34 -5.02
N TYR A 360 10.13 9.81 -5.33
CA TYR A 360 9.91 8.88 -6.41
C TYR A 360 9.55 9.68 -7.67
N SER A 361 10.47 9.73 -8.62
CA SER A 361 10.29 10.41 -9.90
C SER A 361 10.05 9.38 -10.99
N THR A 362 8.80 9.21 -11.43
CA THR A 362 8.40 8.21 -12.45
C THR A 362 8.02 8.87 -13.76
N ARG A 363 8.57 8.39 -14.87
CA ARG A 363 8.14 8.73 -16.23
C ARG A 363 7.64 7.48 -16.93
N ALA A 364 6.44 7.52 -17.48
CA ALA A 364 6.00 6.58 -18.50
C ALA A 364 6.65 6.94 -19.84
N THR A 365 7.49 6.05 -20.35
CA THR A 365 8.28 6.24 -21.58
C THR A 365 7.55 5.71 -22.80
N HIS A 366 6.63 4.76 -22.61
CA HIS A 366 5.84 4.18 -23.68
C HIS A 366 4.44 3.78 -23.18
N ALA A 367 3.42 4.01 -23.99
CA ALA A 367 2.09 3.44 -23.83
C ALA A 367 1.56 3.02 -25.21
N GLY A 368 1.13 1.77 -25.35
CA GLY A 368 0.73 1.21 -26.64
C GLY A 368 0.50 -0.29 -26.57
N ALA A 369 -0.25 -0.83 -27.54
CA ALA A 369 -0.55 -2.27 -27.65
C ALA A 369 -1.09 -2.93 -26.35
N GLY A 370 -1.82 -2.16 -25.54
CA GLY A 370 -2.39 -2.63 -24.27
C GLY A 370 -1.36 -2.77 -23.14
N LEU A 371 -0.21 -2.11 -23.27
CA LEU A 371 0.89 -2.08 -22.31
C LEU A 371 1.36 -0.64 -22.08
N ALA A 372 2.05 -0.42 -20.97
CA ALA A 372 2.88 0.76 -20.77
C ALA A 372 4.20 0.38 -20.07
N GLN A 373 5.23 1.19 -20.27
CA GLN A 373 6.52 1.06 -19.62
C GLN A 373 6.86 2.37 -18.91
N GLY A 374 7.35 2.24 -17.69
CA GLY A 374 7.84 3.35 -16.89
C GLY A 374 9.27 3.14 -16.43
N GLU A 375 9.95 4.26 -16.22
CA GLU A 375 11.25 4.34 -15.56
C GLU A 375 11.13 5.27 -14.37
N GLY A 376 11.80 4.92 -13.28
CA GLY A 376 11.78 5.70 -12.07
C GLY A 376 13.14 5.85 -11.42
N ARG A 377 13.27 6.93 -10.68
CA ARG A 377 14.44 7.25 -9.87
C ARG A 377 13.97 7.65 -8.48
N ILE A 378 14.67 7.17 -7.47
CA ILE A 378 14.39 7.45 -6.06
C ILE A 378 15.52 8.31 -5.53
N TYR A 379 15.19 9.51 -5.05
CA TYR A 379 16.14 10.46 -4.50
C TYR A 379 15.85 10.74 -3.04
N THR A 380 16.88 11.02 -2.24
CA THR A 380 16.70 11.70 -0.96
C THR A 380 16.41 13.18 -1.17
N GLN A 381 15.84 13.84 -0.16
CA GLN A 381 15.48 15.26 -0.26
C GLN A 381 16.67 16.20 -0.57
N ASP A 382 17.90 15.80 -0.20
CA ASP A 382 19.16 16.49 -0.53
C ASP A 382 19.68 16.20 -1.95
N GLY A 383 18.97 15.39 -2.75
CA GLY A 383 19.27 15.14 -4.15
C GLY A 383 20.15 13.93 -4.46
N ARG A 384 20.52 13.10 -3.47
CA ARG A 384 21.29 11.86 -3.74
C ARG A 384 20.39 10.80 -4.36
N LEU A 385 20.88 10.14 -5.41
CA LEU A 385 20.17 9.05 -6.08
C LEU A 385 20.38 7.74 -5.30
N VAL A 386 19.32 7.21 -4.69
CA VAL A 386 19.42 6.00 -3.86
C VAL A 386 19.05 4.72 -4.60
N ALA A 387 18.14 4.82 -5.57
CA ALA A 387 17.73 3.68 -6.38
C ALA A 387 17.14 4.10 -7.72
N THR A 388 17.13 3.18 -8.68
CA THR A 388 16.43 3.34 -9.96
C THR A 388 15.60 2.11 -10.25
N TYR A 389 14.48 2.29 -10.95
CA TYR A 389 13.61 1.17 -11.30
C TYR A 389 13.03 1.29 -12.71
N SER A 390 12.58 0.15 -13.23
CA SER A 390 11.75 0.05 -14.42
C SER A 390 10.55 -0.82 -14.12
N CYS A 391 9.40 -0.46 -14.66
CA CYS A 391 8.14 -1.16 -14.41
C CYS A 391 7.39 -1.30 -15.72
N GLN A 392 6.92 -2.52 -16.00
CA GLN A 392 6.04 -2.80 -17.13
C GLN A 392 4.65 -3.12 -16.63
N VAL A 393 3.65 -2.49 -17.25
CA VAL A 393 2.25 -2.61 -16.83
C VAL A 393 1.35 -2.91 -18.02
N MET A 394 0.23 -3.54 -17.72
CA MET A 394 -0.89 -3.74 -18.63
C MET A 394 -1.92 -2.62 -18.42
N VAL A 395 -2.42 -2.06 -19.51
CA VAL A 395 -3.55 -1.14 -19.53
C VAL A 395 -4.44 -1.53 -20.71
N ARG A 396 -5.60 -2.13 -20.43
CA ARG A 396 -6.50 -2.67 -21.46
C ARG A 396 -7.96 -2.35 -21.13
N ALA A 397 -8.84 -2.32 -22.12
CA ALA A 397 -10.28 -2.27 -21.86
C ALA A 397 -10.73 -3.54 -21.13
N LEU A 398 -11.67 -3.42 -20.19
CA LEU A 398 -12.37 -4.59 -19.64
C LEU A 398 -13.33 -5.13 -20.71
N ILE A 399 -13.26 -6.44 -20.96
CA ILE A 399 -14.12 -7.11 -21.94
C ILE A 399 -15.59 -6.87 -21.56
N GLY A 400 -16.35 -6.23 -22.46
CA GLY A 400 -17.76 -5.86 -22.25
C GLY A 400 -18.02 -4.37 -22.00
N ALA A 401 -17.00 -3.57 -21.67
CA ALA A 401 -17.15 -2.12 -21.45
C ALA A 401 -17.45 -1.34 -22.75
N GLU A 402 -17.05 -1.87 -23.91
CA GLU A 402 -17.30 -1.24 -25.22
C GLU A 402 -18.79 -1.18 -25.60
N ASN A 403 -19.64 -2.02 -25.00
CA ASN A 403 -21.10 -1.99 -25.21
C ASN A 403 -21.84 -1.06 -24.23
N GLY A 404 -21.16 -0.48 -23.24
CA GLY A 404 -21.76 0.27 -22.13
C GLY A 404 -21.76 1.80 -22.27
N MET A 405 -21.03 2.37 -23.22
CA MET A 405 -21.01 3.83 -23.49
C MET A 405 -22.33 4.40 -24.06
N LYS A 406 -23.44 3.65 -23.97
CA LYS A 406 -24.77 4.08 -24.42
C LYS A 406 -25.84 4.11 -23.32
N ASP A 407 -25.56 3.72 -22.08
CA ASP A 407 -26.60 3.76 -21.03
C ASP A 407 -26.28 4.79 -19.95
N ASP A 408 -26.87 5.96 -20.16
CA ASP A 408 -26.78 7.18 -19.34
C ASP A 408 -27.70 7.08 -18.11
N ARG A 409 -27.60 5.99 -17.36
CA ARG A 409 -28.40 5.77 -16.15
C ARG A 409 -27.61 5.00 -15.12
N LEU A 410 -26.95 5.73 -14.23
CA LEU A 410 -26.79 5.44 -12.80
C LEU A 410 -26.21 6.71 -12.16
N MET A 411 -27.14 7.59 -11.75
CA MET A 411 -26.92 8.66 -10.78
C MET A 411 -26.54 8.09 -9.43
#